data_AF-A0A7Y2HGD6-F1
#
_entry.id   AF-A0A7Y2HGD6-F1
#
_cell.length_a   1.000
_cell.length_b   1.000
_cell.length_c   1.000
_cell.angle_alpha   90.00
_cell.angle_beta   90.00
_cell.angle_gamma   90.00
#
_symmetry.space_group_name_H-M   'P 1'
#
loop_
_entity.id
_entity.type
_entity.pdbx_description
1 polymer ?
#
loop_
_entity_poly.entity_id
_entity_poly.type
_entity_poly.pdbx_seq_one_letter_code
_entity_poly.pdbx_strand_id
1 'polypeptide(L)'
;SEYDAFRFIFDFYQLKLGPQDYMNPQSDLVSKIVNHYQKLSENFGVEKLPEEDYVNNMGYQFMSMKQFKKSEDFFNLNIVNYPESFNVYDSLGDLYVAMGKKDKAIEQFKKSLSLNPESYSKDKLKKLMED
;
A
#
# COMPACT_ATOMS: atom_id res chain seq x y z
N SER A 1 -27.71 22.79 14.61
CA SER A 1 -27.24 22.93 16.01
C SER A 1 -25.71 23.10 16.01
N GLU A 2 -25.05 23.41 17.13
CA GLU A 2 -23.57 23.48 17.20
C GLU A 2 -22.90 22.19 16.66
N TYR A 3 -23.58 21.05 16.80
CA TYR A 3 -23.15 19.74 16.31
C TYR A 3 -22.99 19.66 14.78
N ASP A 4 -23.85 20.34 14.03
CA ASP A 4 -23.79 20.38 12.56
C ASP A 4 -22.63 21.25 12.08
N ALA A 5 -22.32 22.33 12.81
CA ALA A 5 -21.19 23.21 12.53
C ALA A 5 -19.86 22.51 12.78
N PHE A 6 -19.74 21.72 13.86
CA PHE A 6 -18.55 20.91 14.11
C PHE A 6 -18.33 19.83 13.05
N ARG A 7 -19.40 19.13 12.62
CA ARG A 7 -19.30 18.17 11.50
C ARG A 7 -18.86 18.83 10.20
N PHE A 8 -19.38 20.02 9.92
CA PHE A 8 -19.02 20.78 8.72
C PHE A 8 -17.54 21.18 8.71
N ILE A 9 -17.01 21.65 9.85
CA ILE A 9 -15.60 22.08 9.98
C ILE A 9 -14.64 20.88 9.90
N PHE A 10 -15.05 19.69 10.38
CA PHE A 10 -14.20 18.49 10.42
C PHE A 10 -14.51 17.43 9.35
N ASP A 11 -15.32 17.74 8.33
CA ASP A 11 -15.71 16.77 7.29
C ASP A 11 -14.50 16.22 6.51
N PHE A 12 -13.44 17.02 6.39
CA PHE A 12 -12.19 16.62 5.73
C PHE A 12 -11.47 15.46 6.43
N TYR A 13 -11.77 15.21 7.72
CA TYR A 13 -11.16 14.13 8.50
C TYR A 13 -11.71 12.74 8.12
N GLN A 14 -12.90 12.66 7.54
CA GLN A 14 -13.53 11.38 7.24
C GLN A 14 -13.10 10.84 5.86
N LEU A 15 -12.42 9.69 5.85
CA LEU A 15 -12.22 8.90 4.65
C LEU A 15 -13.52 8.20 4.25
N LYS A 16 -14.20 8.73 3.23
CA LYS A 16 -15.49 8.21 2.74
C LYS A 16 -15.26 7.12 1.69
N LEU A 17 -15.26 5.86 2.13
CA LEU A 17 -15.19 4.68 1.26
C LEU A 17 -16.47 3.86 1.34
N GLY A 18 -16.91 3.34 0.19
CA GLY A 18 -18.09 2.47 0.09
C GLY A 18 -17.73 1.07 -0.40
N PRO A 19 -18.64 0.08 -0.28
CA PRO A 19 -18.40 -1.29 -0.74
C PRO A 19 -17.92 -1.38 -2.20
N GLN A 20 -18.41 -0.49 -3.07
CA GLN A 20 -18.00 -0.46 -4.48
C GLN A 20 -16.52 -0.12 -4.68
N ASP A 21 -15.91 0.63 -3.76
CA ASP A 21 -14.49 0.96 -3.84
C ASP A 21 -13.61 -0.28 -3.63
N TYR A 22 -14.08 -1.23 -2.84
CA TYR A 22 -13.38 -2.49 -2.63
C TYR A 22 -13.74 -3.51 -3.71
N MET A 23 -15.02 -3.60 -4.07
CA MET A 23 -15.52 -4.69 -4.92
C MET A 23 -15.35 -4.44 -6.43
N ASN A 24 -15.41 -3.20 -6.91
CA ASN A 24 -15.25 -2.91 -8.33
C ASN A 24 -13.75 -2.94 -8.70
N PRO A 25 -13.26 -3.88 -9.53
CA PRO A 25 -11.83 -3.95 -9.87
C PRO A 25 -11.29 -2.70 -10.57
N GLN A 26 -12.16 -1.86 -11.15
CA GLN A 26 -11.83 -0.61 -11.83
C GLN A 26 -11.94 0.63 -10.93
N SER A 27 -12.27 0.47 -9.65
CA SER A 27 -12.30 1.62 -8.72
C SER A 27 -10.88 2.14 -8.51
N ASP A 28 -10.73 3.45 -8.62
CA ASP A 28 -9.49 4.13 -8.27
C ASP A 28 -9.45 4.44 -6.77
N LEU A 29 -9.36 3.36 -5.98
CA LEU A 29 -9.35 3.44 -4.52
C LEU A 29 -8.08 4.09 -3.98
N VAL A 30 -6.94 3.85 -4.64
CA VAL A 30 -5.66 4.43 -4.25
C VAL A 30 -5.71 5.96 -4.36
N SER A 31 -6.22 6.51 -5.47
CA SER A 31 -6.37 7.97 -5.60
C SER A 31 -7.32 8.55 -4.55
N LYS A 32 -8.38 7.84 -4.16
CA LYS A 32 -9.28 8.31 -3.07
C LYS A 32 -8.53 8.45 -1.74
N ILE A 33 -7.68 7.48 -1.42
CA ILE A 33 -6.86 7.51 -0.20
C ILE A 33 -5.82 8.62 -0.30
N VAL A 34 -5.08 8.71 -1.41
CA VAL A 34 -4.08 9.77 -1.62
C VAL A 34 -4.70 11.16 -1.50
N ASN A 35 -5.82 11.40 -2.18
CA ASN A 35 -6.53 12.69 -2.13
C ASN A 35 -7.03 13.02 -0.72
N HIS A 36 -7.44 12.01 0.05
CA HIS A 36 -7.86 12.22 1.43
C HIS A 36 -6.67 12.67 2.30
N TYR A 37 -5.54 11.95 2.23
CA TYR A 37 -4.34 12.29 3.00
C TYR A 37 -3.68 13.60 2.55
N GLN A 38 -3.76 13.94 1.27
CA GLN A 38 -3.38 15.27 0.78
C GLN A 38 -4.23 16.37 1.44
N LYS A 39 -5.55 16.21 1.48
CA LYS A 39 -6.43 17.16 2.17
C LYS A 39 -6.13 17.25 3.67
N LEU A 40 -5.85 16.13 4.34
CA LEU A 40 -5.41 16.16 5.74
C LEU A 40 -4.13 16.99 5.86
N SER A 41 -3.16 16.76 4.99
CA SER A 41 -1.89 17.49 4.99
C SER A 41 -2.08 19.00 4.83
N GLU A 42 -2.91 19.40 3.86
CA GLU A 42 -3.26 20.80 3.60
C GLU A 42 -3.95 21.45 4.81
N ASN A 43 -4.90 20.77 5.45
CA ASN A 43 -5.64 21.33 6.60
C ASN A 43 -4.81 21.39 7.89
N PHE A 44 -3.88 20.46 8.10
CA PHE A 44 -3.01 20.46 9.27
C PHE A 44 -1.72 21.26 9.08
N GLY A 45 -1.37 21.64 7.84
CA GLY A 45 -0.13 22.34 7.51
C GLY A 45 1.13 21.49 7.69
N VAL A 46 0.98 20.17 7.82
CA VAL A 46 2.07 19.19 7.95
C VAL A 46 1.73 17.97 7.14
N GLU A 47 2.74 17.29 6.60
CA GLU A 47 2.52 16.07 5.84
C GLU A 47 1.82 14.99 6.67
N LYS A 48 0.77 14.41 6.08
CA LYS A 48 0.02 13.28 6.59
C LYS A 48 -0.01 12.22 5.51
N LEU A 49 0.54 11.05 5.83
CA LEU A 49 0.54 9.87 4.98
C LEU A 49 -0.32 8.76 5.59
N PRO A 50 -0.94 7.88 4.78
CA PRO A 50 -1.52 6.66 5.31
C PRO A 50 -0.44 5.79 5.91
N GLU A 51 -0.70 5.21 7.08
CA GLU A 51 0.26 4.34 7.76
C GLU A 51 0.69 3.18 6.87
N GLU A 52 1.98 2.84 6.91
CA GLU A 52 2.57 1.77 6.10
C GLU A 52 1.77 0.48 6.21
N ASP A 53 1.47 0.04 7.45
CA ASP A 53 0.75 -1.20 7.72
C ASP A 53 -0.69 -1.18 7.20
N TYR A 54 -1.36 -0.02 7.25
CA TYR A 54 -2.72 0.11 6.71
C TYR A 54 -2.73 -0.11 5.19
N VAL A 55 -1.83 0.55 4.46
CA VAL A 55 -1.68 0.40 3.01
C VAL A 55 -1.21 -1.02 2.66
N ASN A 56 -0.32 -1.59 3.46
CA ASN A 56 0.22 -2.93 3.25
C ASN A 56 -0.88 -3.99 3.36
N ASN A 57 -1.69 -3.91 4.43
CA ASN A 57 -2.83 -4.80 4.66
C ASN A 57 -3.84 -4.73 3.51
N MET A 58 -4.10 -3.54 2.97
CA MET A 58 -4.94 -3.37 1.77
C MET A 58 -4.34 -4.08 0.55
N GLY A 59 -3.02 -3.94 0.33
CA GLY A 59 -2.30 -4.64 -0.73
C GLY A 59 -2.45 -6.17 -0.63
N TYR A 60 -2.23 -6.74 0.56
CA TYR A 60 -2.41 -8.18 0.81
C TYR A 60 -3.87 -8.63 0.68
N GLN A 61 -4.82 -7.81 1.12
CA GLN A 61 -6.25 -8.11 0.96
C GLN A 61 -6.62 -8.22 -0.53
N PHE A 62 -6.20 -7.27 -1.37
CA PHE A 62 -6.44 -7.34 -2.82
C PHE A 62 -5.70 -8.50 -3.48
N MET A 63 -4.49 -8.83 -3.01
CA MET A 63 -3.76 -10.01 -3.47
C MET A 63 -4.54 -11.30 -3.19
N SER A 64 -5.10 -11.45 -1.98
CA SER A 64 -5.91 -12.62 -1.60
C SER A 64 -7.17 -12.77 -2.47
N MET A 65 -7.73 -11.66 -2.94
CA MET A 65 -8.86 -11.61 -3.86
C MET A 65 -8.46 -11.78 -5.33
N LYS A 66 -7.18 -12.04 -5.62
CA LYS A 66 -6.59 -12.10 -6.98
C LYS A 66 -6.76 -10.80 -7.79
N GLN A 67 -7.04 -9.68 -7.13
CA GLN A 67 -7.08 -8.35 -7.73
C GLN A 67 -5.66 -7.78 -7.78
N PHE A 68 -4.79 -8.43 -8.55
CA PHE A 68 -3.35 -8.15 -8.54
C PHE A 68 -3.01 -6.71 -8.94
N LYS A 69 -3.76 -6.10 -9.86
CA LYS A 69 -3.49 -4.71 -10.25
C LYS A 69 -3.68 -3.74 -9.07
N LYS A 70 -4.79 -3.85 -8.34
CA LYS A 70 -5.01 -3.04 -7.13
C LYS A 70 -3.97 -3.32 -6.06
N SER A 71 -3.65 -4.60 -5.83
CA SER A 71 -2.59 -4.97 -4.90
C SER A 71 -1.26 -4.28 -5.24
N GLU A 72 -0.89 -4.27 -6.52
CA GLU A 72 0.30 -3.57 -7.01
C GLU A 72 0.21 -2.06 -6.77
N ASP A 73 -0.94 -1.44 -7.00
CA ASP A 73 -1.13 0.01 -6.77
C ASP A 73 -0.97 0.38 -5.28
N PHE A 74 -1.45 -0.47 -4.36
CA PHE A 74 -1.25 -0.27 -2.92
C PHE A 74 0.20 -0.47 -2.48
N PHE A 75 0.87 -1.54 -2.93
CA PHE A 75 2.28 -1.73 -2.59
C PHE A 75 3.17 -0.61 -3.19
N ASN A 76 2.87 -0.14 -4.40
CA ASN A 76 3.57 1.01 -4.99
C ASN A 76 3.31 2.32 -4.23
N LEU A 77 2.09 2.56 -3.72
CA LEU A 77 1.83 3.70 -2.84
C LEU A 77 2.74 3.63 -1.59
N ASN A 78 2.93 2.44 -1.04
CA ASN A 78 3.81 2.25 0.11
C ASN A 78 5.29 2.50 -0.22
N ILE A 79 5.76 2.11 -1.41
CA ILE A 79 7.12 2.44 -1.88
C ILE A 79 7.30 3.96 -2.02
N VAL A 80 6.28 4.67 -2.51
CA VAL A 80 6.33 6.13 -2.64
C VAL A 80 6.40 6.81 -1.26
N ASN A 81 5.62 6.35 -0.30
CA ASN A 81 5.52 6.95 1.04
C ASN A 81 6.68 6.54 1.97
N TYR A 82 7.19 5.32 1.82
CA TYR A 82 8.16 4.70 2.71
C TYR A 82 9.31 4.02 1.94
N PRO A 83 10.05 4.76 1.09
CA PRO A 83 11.04 4.18 0.16
C PRO A 83 12.25 3.52 0.85
N GLU A 84 12.47 3.79 2.13
CA GLU A 84 13.56 3.21 2.94
C GLU A 84 13.08 2.04 3.82
N SER A 85 11.80 1.70 3.79
CA SER A 85 11.28 0.52 4.48
C SER A 85 11.61 -0.73 3.66
N PHE A 86 12.32 -1.69 4.23
CA PHE A 86 12.55 -2.96 3.53
C PHE A 86 11.24 -3.74 3.30
N ASN A 87 10.26 -3.56 4.19
CA ASN A 87 8.99 -4.27 4.19
C ASN A 87 8.15 -3.95 2.94
N VAL A 88 8.17 -2.71 2.44
CA VAL A 88 7.39 -2.34 1.24
C VAL A 88 7.87 -3.04 -0.04
N TYR A 89 9.18 -3.28 -0.16
CA TYR A 89 9.74 -4.04 -1.28
C TYR A 89 9.53 -5.54 -1.10
N ASP A 90 9.60 -6.05 0.13
CA ASP A 90 9.25 -7.44 0.39
C ASP A 90 7.80 -7.73 -0.02
N SER A 91 6.85 -6.88 0.38
CA SER A 91 5.43 -7.07 0.06
C SER A 91 5.14 -6.97 -1.44
N LEU A 92 5.82 -6.08 -2.17
CA LEU A 92 5.75 -6.09 -3.64
C LEU A 92 6.38 -7.35 -4.26
N GLY A 93 7.44 -7.88 -3.66
CA GLY A 93 8.04 -9.16 -4.03
C GLY A 93 7.05 -10.32 -3.88
N ASP A 94 6.33 -10.39 -2.75
CA ASP A 94 5.28 -11.39 -2.51
C ASP A 94 4.18 -11.34 -3.56
N LEU A 95 3.76 -10.13 -3.95
CA LEU A 95 2.80 -9.97 -5.05
C LEU A 95 3.35 -10.56 -6.35
N TYR A 96 4.60 -10.27 -6.69
CA TYR A 96 5.18 -10.78 -7.92
C TYR A 96 5.35 -12.30 -7.90
N VAL A 97 5.61 -12.92 -6.74
CA VAL A 97 5.51 -14.37 -6.58
C VAL A 97 4.09 -14.86 -6.87
N ALA A 98 3.07 -14.24 -6.27
CA ALA A 98 1.67 -14.61 -6.49
C ALA A 98 1.21 -14.44 -7.96
N MET A 99 1.82 -13.51 -8.71
CA MET A 99 1.59 -13.31 -10.13
C MET A 99 2.42 -14.24 -11.04
N GLY A 100 3.32 -15.06 -10.49
CA GLY A 100 4.27 -15.88 -11.25
C GLY A 100 5.39 -15.09 -11.95
N LYS A 101 5.59 -13.83 -11.57
CA LYS A 101 6.60 -12.92 -12.13
C LYS A 101 7.92 -13.06 -11.35
N LYS A 102 8.55 -14.22 -11.47
CA LYS A 102 9.75 -14.61 -10.73
C LYS A 102 10.88 -13.57 -10.77
N ASP A 103 11.23 -13.07 -11.96
CA ASP A 103 12.33 -12.10 -12.11
C ASP A 103 12.06 -10.80 -11.35
N LYS A 104 10.82 -10.31 -11.39
CA LYS A 104 10.42 -9.11 -10.66
C LYS A 104 10.41 -9.34 -9.15
N ALA A 105 9.96 -10.51 -8.69
CA ALA A 105 10.01 -10.85 -7.27
C ALA A 105 11.45 -10.84 -6.75
N ILE A 106 12.39 -11.44 -7.50
CA ILE A 106 13.82 -11.45 -7.17
C ILE A 106 14.38 -10.02 -7.07
N GLU A 107 14.02 -9.14 -8.01
CA GLU A 107 14.42 -7.72 -7.98
C GLU A 107 13.98 -7.03 -6.68
N GLN A 108 12.71 -7.19 -6.30
CA GLN A 108 12.17 -6.54 -5.10
C GLN A 108 12.74 -7.13 -3.81
N PHE A 109 12.91 -8.45 -3.72
CA PHE A 109 13.56 -9.06 -2.55
C PHE A 109 15.02 -8.66 -2.40
N LYS A 110 15.76 -8.49 -3.51
CA LYS A 110 17.12 -7.92 -3.45
C LYS A 110 17.10 -6.48 -2.95
N LYS A 111 16.14 -5.66 -3.37
CA LYS A 111 15.98 -4.28 -2.87
C LYS A 111 15.66 -4.26 -1.38
N SER A 112 14.75 -5.10 -0.90
CA SER A 112 14.47 -5.30 0.54
C SER A 112 15.76 -5.65 1.31
N LEU A 113 16.52 -6.64 0.85
CA LEU A 113 17.77 -7.07 1.51
C LEU A 113 18.87 -6.00 1.50
N SER A 114 18.87 -5.12 0.49
CA SER A 114 19.81 -3.99 0.46
C SER A 114 19.52 -2.95 1.55
N LEU A 115 18.27 -2.85 2.00
CA LEU A 115 17.83 -1.95 3.07
C LEU A 115 17.92 -2.63 4.44
N ASN A 116 17.62 -3.93 4.51
CA ASN A 116 17.76 -4.74 5.70
C ASN A 116 18.27 -6.15 5.36
N PRO A 117 19.58 -6.44 5.54
CA PRO A 117 20.18 -7.74 5.26
C PRO A 117 19.61 -8.91 6.08
N GLU A 118 19.01 -8.62 7.23
CA GLU A 118 18.38 -9.61 8.12
C GLU A 118 16.86 -9.73 7.88
N SER A 119 16.35 -9.15 6.78
CA SER A 119 14.93 -9.29 6.44
C SER A 119 14.58 -10.72 6.06
N TYR A 120 13.31 -11.06 6.26
CA TYR A 120 12.73 -12.34 5.89
C TYR A 120 12.68 -12.57 4.37
N SER A 121 13.02 -11.56 3.55
CA SER A 121 13.18 -11.69 2.10
C SER A 121 14.33 -12.62 1.72
N LYS A 122 15.30 -12.87 2.61
CA LYS A 122 16.47 -13.74 2.36
C LYS A 122 16.05 -15.16 1.99
N ASP A 123 15.15 -15.74 2.77
CA ASP A 123 14.67 -17.11 2.56
C ASP A 123 13.77 -17.20 1.31
N LYS A 124 12.94 -16.17 1.07
CA LYS A 124 12.11 -16.06 -0.12
C LYS A 124 12.96 -15.99 -1.40
N LEU A 125 14.00 -15.15 -1.40
CA LEU A 125 14.94 -15.01 -2.51
C LEU A 125 15.68 -16.33 -2.78
N LYS A 126 16.19 -16.97 -1.72
CA LYS A 126 16.89 -18.26 -1.85
C LYS A 126 15.99 -19.31 -2.51
N LYS A 127 14.75 -19.45 -2.03
CA LYS A 127 13.78 -20.39 -2.61
C LYS A 127 13.54 -20.15 -4.10
N LEU A 128 13.33 -18.89 -4.49
CA LEU A 128 13.16 -18.55 -5.91
C LEU A 128 14.39 -18.87 -6.75
N MET A 129 15.60 -18.76 -6.22
CA MET A 129 16.82 -19.06 -6.98
C MET A 129 17.11 -20.56 -7.13
N GLU A 130 16.49 -21.40 -6.30
CA GLU A 130 16.64 -22.86 -6.31
C GLU A 130 15.59 -23.56 -7.20
N ASP A 131 14.43 -22.93 -7.41
CA ASP A 131 13.37 -23.35 -8.36
C ASP A 131 13.77 -23.10 -9.83
#